data_AF-A0A2W6CDR7-F1
#
_entry.id   AF-A0A2W6CDR7-F1
#
_cell.length_a   1.000
_cell.length_b   1.000
_cell.length_c   1.000
_cell.angle_alpha   90.00
_cell.angle_beta   90.00
_cell.angle_gamma   90.00
#
_symmetry.space_group_name_H-M   'P 1'
#
loop_
_entity.id
_entity.type
_entity.pdbx_description
1 polymer ?
#
loop_
_entity_poly.entity_id
_entity_poly.type
_entity_poly.pdbx_seq_one_letter_code
_entity_poly.pdbx_strand_id
1 'polypeptide(L)' 'MRAAGARIAANIEQVIEGKHNAVRLGLTVLLAEGHLLIEDVPGVGKTKFAKALARSIDCSVRRVQFTPDLLPSDI' A
#
# COMPACT_ATOMS: atom_id res chain seq x y z
N MET A 1 -5.48 -5.08 -19.26
CA MET A 1 -5.48 -4.51 -17.89
C MET A 1 -6.13 -5.41 -16.83
N ARG A 2 -7.37 -5.90 -17.00
CA ARG A 2 -8.07 -6.71 -15.96
C ARG A 2 -7.31 -7.94 -15.45
N ALA A 3 -6.74 -8.74 -16.36
CA ALA A 3 -5.99 -9.95 -15.97
C ALA A 3 -4.72 -9.64 -15.15
N ALA A 4 -4.01 -8.56 -15.49
CA ALA A 4 -2.82 -8.13 -14.76
C ALA A 4 -3.19 -7.62 -13.36
N GLY A 5 -4.22 -6.79 -13.25
CA GLY A 5 -4.69 -6.29 -11.94
C GLY A 5 -5.13 -7.40 -11.00
N ALA A 6 -5.83 -8.42 -11.51
CA ALA A 6 -6.22 -9.60 -10.73
C ALA A 6 -5.01 -10.39 -10.23
N ARG A 7 -3.98 -10.59 -11.07
CA ARG A 7 -2.73 -11.26 -10.67
C ARG A 7 -1.99 -10.49 -9.59
N ILE A 8 -1.93 -9.17 -9.70
CA ILE A 8 -1.27 -8.32 -8.70
C ILE A 8 -2.03 -8.39 -7.37
N ALA A 9 -3.36 -8.27 -7.39
CA ALA A 9 -4.18 -8.39 -6.19
C ALA A 9 -3.98 -9.74 -5.49
N ALA A 10 -4.02 -10.85 -6.25
CA ALA A 10 -3.79 -12.19 -5.71
C ALA A 10 -2.39 -12.32 -5.05
N ASN A 11 -1.35 -11.72 -5.65
CA ASN A 11 0.00 -11.73 -5.07
C ASN A 11 0.08 -10.97 -3.73
N ILE A 12 -0.62 -9.83 -3.62
CA ILE A 12 -0.67 -9.05 -2.39
C ILE A 12 -1.43 -9.82 -1.29
N GLU A 13 -2.51 -10.50 -1.65
CA GLU A 13 -3.36 -11.28 -0.73
C GLU A 13 -2.67 -12.51 -0.14
N GLN A 14 -1.55 -12.97 -0.71
CA GLN A 14 -0.72 -14.01 -0.08
C GLN A 14 -0.04 -13.53 1.21
N VAL A 15 0.07 -12.21 1.42
CA VAL A 15 0.73 -11.60 2.60
C VAL A 15 -0.25 -10.77 3.43
N ILE A 16 -1.33 -10.29 2.82
CA ILE A 16 -2.36 -9.48 3.46
C ILE A 16 -3.64 -10.29 3.59
N GLU A 17 -3.82 -10.91 4.75
CA GLU A 17 -4.99 -11.74 5.05
C GLU A 17 -6.24 -10.90 5.32
N GLY A 18 -7.39 -11.34 4.79
CA GLY A 18 -8.71 -10.82 5.14
C GLY A 18 -9.02 -9.38 4.68
N LYS A 19 -8.15 -8.71 3.92
CA LYS A 19 -8.33 -7.31 3.48
C LYS A 19 -8.50 -7.12 1.98
N HIS A 20 -9.32 -7.97 1.34
CA HIS A 20 -9.60 -7.92 -0.11
C HIS A 20 -9.98 -6.52 -0.63
N ASN A 21 -10.87 -5.83 0.07
CA ASN A 21 -11.32 -4.49 -0.33
C ASN A 21 -10.17 -3.46 -0.27
N ALA A 22 -9.30 -3.53 0.75
CA ALA A 22 -8.16 -2.64 0.86
C ALA A 22 -7.15 -2.87 -0.28
N VAL A 23 -6.92 -4.14 -0.65
CA VAL A 23 -6.07 -4.50 -1.80
C VAL A 23 -6.61 -3.92 -3.10
N ARG A 24 -7.92 -4.11 -3.37
CA ARG A 24 -8.56 -3.55 -4.57
C ARG A 24 -8.53 -2.03 -4.61
N LEU A 25 -8.83 -1.38 -3.48
CA LEU A 25 -8.83 0.07 -3.39
C LEU A 25 -7.42 0.63 -3.60
N GLY A 26 -6.40 0.04 -2.94
CA GLY A 26 -5.02 0.47 -3.10
C GLY A 26 -4.50 0.31 -4.53
N LEU A 27 -4.89 -0.77 -5.21
CA LEU A 27 -4.56 -0.96 -6.62
C LEU A 27 -5.25 0.09 -7.51
N THR A 28 -6.51 0.40 -7.21
CA THR A 28 -7.29 1.41 -7.95
C THR A 28 -6.68 2.79 -7.79
N VAL A 29 -6.33 3.18 -6.57
CA VAL A 29 -5.69 4.46 -6.26
C VAL A 29 -4.34 4.59 -6.96
N LEU A 30 -3.52 3.53 -6.91
CA LEU A 30 -2.22 3.50 -7.60
C LEU A 30 -2.38 3.72 -9.12
N LEU A 31 -3.32 3.00 -9.75
CA LEU A 31 -3.56 3.11 -11.19
C LEU A 31 -4.18 4.44 -11.62
N ALA A 32 -4.87 5.11 -10.69
CA ALA A 32 -5.43 6.44 -10.88
C ALA A 32 -4.44 7.56 -10.49
N GLU A 33 -3.21 7.23 -10.12
CA GLU A 33 -2.17 8.16 -9.65
C GLU A 33 -2.63 9.00 -8.43
N GLY A 34 -3.49 8.43 -7.59
CA GLY A 34 -4.03 9.09 -6.40
C GLY A 34 -3.25 8.81 -5.12
N HIS A 35 -3.76 9.33 -4.00
CA HIS A 35 -3.21 9.11 -2.66
C HIS A 35 -4.16 8.26 -1.80
N LEU A 36 -3.61 7.26 -1.09
CA LEU A 36 -4.37 6.36 -0.23
C LEU A 36 -4.10 6.66 1.24
N LEU A 37 -5.15 7.05 1.97
CA LEU A 37 -5.13 7.10 3.43
C LEU A 37 -5.57 5.74 4.00
N ILE A 38 -4.78 5.16 4.91
CA ILE A 38 -5.12 3.90 5.58
C ILE A 38 -5.35 4.17 7.07
N GLU A 39 -6.61 4.30 7.45
CA GLU A 39 -7.06 4.38 8.85
C GLU A 39 -7.33 2.99 9.40
N ASP A 40 -6.69 2.68 10.52
CA ASP A 40 -6.67 1.35 11.14
C ASP A 40 -5.91 1.45 12.47
N VAL A 41 -6.09 0.48 13.35
CA VAL A 41 -5.37 0.46 14.64
C VAL A 41 -3.88 0.13 14.45
N PRO A 42 -2.98 0.48 15.38
CA PRO A 42 -1.57 0.11 15.28
C PRO A 42 -1.37 -1.41 15.19
N GLY A 43 -0.40 -1.86 14.37
CA GLY A 43 0.00 -3.29 14.29
C GLY A 43 -0.72 -4.15 13.23
N VAL A 44 -1.76 -3.64 12.58
CA VAL A 44 -2.62 -4.39 11.62
C VAL A 44 -2.13 -4.42 10.17
N GLY A 45 -0.82 -4.29 9.98
CA GLY A 45 -0.19 -4.59 8.69
C GLY A 45 -0.19 -3.46 7.64
N LYS A 46 -0.47 -2.19 7.97
CA LYS A 46 -0.39 -1.06 7.01
C LYS A 46 0.96 -0.98 6.28
N THR A 47 2.06 -1.13 7.01
CA THR A 47 3.41 -1.14 6.43
C THR A 47 3.64 -2.38 5.56
N LYS A 48 3.09 -3.54 5.96
CA LYS A 48 3.17 -4.76 5.14
C LYS A 48 2.40 -4.57 3.83
N PHE A 49 1.23 -3.93 3.88
CA PHE A 49 0.42 -3.63 2.71
C PHE A 49 1.19 -2.80 1.68
N ALA A 50 1.76 -1.67 2.11
CA ALA A 50 2.55 -0.81 1.21
C ALA A 50 3.73 -1.56 0.57
N LYS A 51 4.44 -2.39 1.35
CA LYS A 51 5.55 -3.23 0.86
C LYS A 51 5.10 -4.32 -0.11
N ALA A 52 3.98 -4.98 0.16
CA ALA A 52 3.42 -6.03 -0.69
C ALA A 52 2.94 -5.45 -2.03
N LEU A 53 2.27 -4.29 -2.00
CA LEU A 53 1.86 -3.57 -3.20
C LEU A 53 3.07 -3.24 -4.08
N ALA A 54 4.08 -2.58 -3.53
CA ALA A 54 5.26 -2.16 -4.28
C ALA A 54 6.07 -3.34 -4.84
N ARG A 55 6.29 -4.41 -4.04
CA ARG A 55 6.96 -5.63 -4.53
C ARG A 55 6.20 -6.31 -5.67
N SER A 56 4.88 -6.22 -5.69
CA SER A 56 4.07 -6.85 -6.75
C SER A 56 4.16 -6.15 -8.10
N ILE A 57 4.76 -4.95 -8.15
CA ILE A 57 4.89 -4.11 -9.35
C ILE A 57 6.33 -3.60 -9.53
N ASP A 58 7.31 -4.22 -8.86
CA ASP A 58 8.73 -3.86 -8.91
C ASP A 58 9.02 -2.37 -8.59
N CYS A 59 8.34 -1.83 -7.56
CA CYS A 59 8.51 -0.46 -7.09
C CYS A 59 9.27 -0.41 -5.76
N SER A 60 9.91 0.74 -5.51
CA SER A 60 10.52 1.03 -4.21
C SER A 60 9.48 1.57 -3.21
N VAL A 61 9.72 1.33 -1.92
CA VAL A 61 8.94 1.94 -0.83
C VAL A 61 9.87 2.79 0.01
N ARG A 62 9.52 4.07 0.15
CA ARG A 62 10.11 4.95 1.16
C ARG A 62 9.07 5.20 2.24
N ARG A 63 9.51 5.15 3.50
CA ARG A 63 8.67 5.39 4.66
C ARG A 63 9.21 6.59 5.41
N VAL A 64 8.35 7.58 5.61
CA VAL A 64 8.58 8.70 6.53
C VAL A 64 7.72 8.45 7.76
N GLN A 65 8.31 8.47 8.95
CA GLN A 65 7.56 8.45 10.20
C GLN A 65 7.32 9.88 10.63
N PHE A 66 6.06 10.27 10.77
CA PHE A 66 5.70 11.57 11.30
C PHE A 66 5.99 11.58 12.79
N THR A 67 6.77 12.57 13.23
CA THR A 67 7.08 12.87 14.62
C THR A 67 6.78 14.36 14.88
N PRO A 68 6.56 14.77 16.13
CA PRO A 68 6.21 16.17 16.44
C PRO A 68 7.27 17.20 16.01
N ASP A 69 8.51 16.76 15.84
CA ASP A 69 9.70 17.53 15.49
C ASP A 69 10.05 17.51 14.00
N LEU A 70 9.32 16.75 13.17
CA LEU A 70 9.59 16.63 11.74
C LEU A 70 9.40 17.98 11.02
N LEU A 71 10.41 18.45 10.30
CA LEU A 71 10.36 19.69 9.51
C LEU A 71 10.00 19.40 8.04
N PRO A 72 9.42 20.36 7.30
CA PRO A 72 9.18 20.21 5.87
C PRO A 72 10.44 19.89 5.05
N SER A 73 11.63 20.28 5.52
CA SER A 73 12.91 19.99 4.88
C SER A 73 13.39 18.55 5.03
N ASP A 74 12.76 17.75 5.90
CA ASP A 74 13.15 16.37 6.18
C ASP A 74 12.48 15.34 5.24
N ILE A 75 11.61 15.81 4.33
CA ILE A 75 10.84 15.02 3.36
C ILE A 75 11.30 15.35 1.94
#